data_AF-A0A0R0MGT8-F1
#
_entry.id   AF-A0A0R0MGT8-F1
#
_cell.length_a   1.000
_cell.length_b   1.000
_cell.length_c   1.000
_cell.angle_alpha   90.00
_cell.angle_beta   90.00
_cell.angle_gamma   90.00
#
_symmetry.space_group_name_H-M   'P 1'
#
loop_
_entity.id
_entity.type
_entity.pdbx_description
1 polymer ?
#
loop_
_entity_poly.entity_id
_entity_poly.type
_entity_poly.pdbx_seq_one_letter_code
_entity_poly.pdbx_strand_id
1 'polypeptide(L)'
;MANFASQLKAEISRIARKEIRAGTQALKKASAQYRTDIAALRRCSAEQDRVIARLRKGKPVVETSRTSEEGLRLRFRADGFANLRKKLGLSAADMGKLLGVSLQTVYHWEKGQSKPRAGQMQRIADVRKLGKRGAAVHLASSTAPKLT
;
A
#
# COMPACT_ATOMS: atom_id res chain seq x y z
N MET A 1 7.52 25.55 71.96
CA MET A 1 6.18 24.93 71.90
C MET A 1 5.74 24.93 70.45
N ALA A 2 5.35 23.78 69.90
CA ALA A 2 4.92 23.70 68.50
C ALA A 2 3.60 24.45 68.32
N ASN A 3 3.55 25.39 67.36
CA ASN A 3 2.36 26.18 67.05
C ASN A 3 1.41 25.33 66.18
N PHE A 4 0.15 25.19 66.56
CA PHE A 4 -0.86 24.43 65.80
C PHE A 4 -0.91 24.84 64.31
N ALA A 5 -0.76 26.13 64.02
CA ALA A 5 -0.74 26.62 62.65
C ALA A 5 0.44 26.07 61.83
N SER A 6 1.61 25.82 62.45
CA SER A 6 2.76 25.23 61.75
C SER A 6 2.55 23.74 61.48
N GLN A 7 1.94 23.01 62.43
CA GLN A 7 1.60 21.60 62.25
C GLN A 7 0.55 21.41 61.15
N LEU A 8 -0.52 22.22 61.14
CA LEU A 8 -1.56 22.15 60.11
C LEU A 8 -1.00 22.45 58.72
N LYS A 9 -0.18 23.50 58.57
CA LYS A 9 0.48 23.83 57.28
C LYS A 9 1.40 22.71 56.80
N ALA A 10 2.15 22.08 57.71
CA ALA A 10 2.99 20.93 57.38
C ALA A 10 2.15 19.77 56.84
N GLU A 11 0.98 19.53 57.45
CA GLU A 11 0.11 18.44 57.09
C GLU A 11 -0.65 18.66 55.78
N ILE A 12 -1.15 19.89 55.55
CA ILE A 12 -1.68 20.30 54.25
C ILE A 12 -0.63 20.11 53.15
N SER A 13 0.62 20.54 53.40
CA SER A 13 1.72 20.38 52.44
C SER A 13 2.03 18.90 52.18
N ARG A 14 1.98 18.06 53.22
CA ARG A 14 2.20 16.61 53.09
C ARG A 14 1.13 15.96 52.23
N ILE A 15 -0.14 16.25 52.49
CA ILE A 15 -1.28 15.72 51.72
C ILE A 15 -1.24 16.23 50.28
N ALA A 16 -1.05 17.54 50.07
CA ALA A 16 -0.95 18.11 48.72
C ALA A 16 0.17 17.45 47.90
N ARG A 17 1.35 17.22 48.49
CA ARG A 17 2.44 16.50 47.83
C ARG A 17 2.06 15.05 47.52
N LYS A 18 1.32 14.38 48.40
CA LYS A 18 0.84 13.00 48.18
C LYS A 18 -0.12 12.94 46.98
N GLU A 19 -1.09 13.84 46.92
CA GLU A 19 -2.08 13.90 45.83
C GLU A 19 -1.44 14.26 44.49
N ILE A 20 -0.55 15.27 44.45
CA ILE A 20 0.20 15.62 43.23
C ILE A 20 1.04 14.43 42.75
N ARG A 21 1.65 13.69 43.67
CA ARG A 21 2.42 12.50 43.32
C ARG A 21 1.50 11.43 42.73
N ALA A 22 0.36 11.14 43.37
CA ALA A 22 -0.60 10.16 42.88
C ALA A 22 -1.10 10.51 41.47
N GLY A 23 -1.48 11.76 41.22
CA GLY A 23 -1.96 12.22 39.91
C GLY A 23 -0.88 12.21 38.81
N THR A 24 0.39 12.44 39.16
CA THR A 24 1.49 12.52 38.17
C THR A 24 2.26 11.21 37.96
N GLN A 25 2.14 10.23 38.87
CA GLN A 25 2.85 8.96 38.81
C GLN A 25 2.58 8.19 37.51
N ALA A 26 1.31 8.04 37.14
CA ALA A 26 0.91 7.32 35.93
C ALA A 26 1.45 8.00 34.66
N LEU A 27 1.37 9.34 34.59
CA LEU A 27 1.89 10.12 33.47
C LEU A 27 3.42 10.00 33.35
N LYS A 28 4.14 10.07 34.47
CA LYS A 28 5.60 9.89 34.48
C LYS A 28 6.01 8.49 34.00
N LYS A 29 5.29 7.46 34.44
CA LYS A 29 5.52 6.07 33.99
C LYS A 29 5.26 5.93 32.48
N ALA A 30 4.13 6.44 31.99
CA ALA A 30 3.81 6.42 30.57
C ALA A 30 4.85 7.19 29.73
N SER A 31 5.29 8.38 30.18
CA SER A 31 6.32 9.15 29.49
C SER A 31 7.67 8.42 29.42
N ALA A 32 8.07 7.75 30.51
CA ALA A 32 9.28 6.94 30.51
C ALA A 32 9.18 5.77 29.53
N GLN A 33 8.03 5.07 29.51
CA GLN A 33 7.77 3.98 28.57
C GLN A 33 7.78 4.46 27.11
N TYR A 34 7.10 5.57 26.80
CA TYR A 34 7.11 6.12 25.44
C TYR A 34 8.51 6.52 24.99
N ARG A 35 9.35 7.05 25.90
CA ARG A 35 10.75 7.35 25.58
C ARG A 35 11.54 6.10 25.21
N THR A 36 11.33 4.99 25.92
CA THR A 36 11.99 3.72 25.59
C THR A 36 11.47 3.14 24.28
N ASP A 37 10.15 3.21 24.03
CA ASP A 37 9.52 2.69 22.82
C ASP A 37 9.96 3.49 21.59
N ILE A 38 9.99 4.83 21.67
CA ILE A 38 10.50 5.69 20.61
C ILE A 38 11.96 5.37 20.31
N ALA A 39 12.79 5.15 21.33
CA ALA A 39 14.18 4.77 21.12
C ALA A 39 14.31 3.40 20.44
N ALA A 40 13.48 2.42 20.81
CA ALA A 40 13.44 1.10 20.18
C ALA A 40 13.00 1.19 18.71
N LEU A 41 11.90 1.90 18.43
CA LEU A 41 11.39 2.10 17.07
C LEU A 41 12.43 2.78 16.17
N ARG A 42 13.09 3.83 16.66
CA ARG A 42 14.16 4.52 15.91
C ARG A 42 15.34 3.58 15.60
N ARG A 43 15.71 2.68 16.52
CA ARG A 43 16.74 1.66 16.27
C ARG A 43 16.29 0.65 15.21
N CYS A 44 15.05 0.18 15.29
CA CYS A 44 14.49 -0.73 14.29
C CYS A 44 14.47 -0.10 12.90
N SER A 45 14.01 1.15 12.77
CA SER A 45 14.05 1.88 11.49
C SER A 45 15.47 2.06 10.97
N ALA A 46 16.42 2.45 11.82
CA ALA A 46 17.82 2.57 11.42
C ALA A 46 18.41 1.23 10.94
N GLU A 47 18.03 0.10 11.55
CA GLU A 47 18.48 -1.22 11.09
C GLU A 47 17.82 -1.62 9.76
N GLN A 48 16.53 -1.33 9.59
CA GLN A 48 15.84 -1.53 8.30
C GLN A 48 16.50 -0.71 7.19
N ASP A 49 16.81 0.55 7.45
CA ASP A 49 17.50 1.43 6.49
C ASP A 49 18.88 0.88 6.13
N ARG A 50 19.62 0.32 7.10
CA ARG A 50 20.90 -0.36 6.84
C ARG A 50 20.72 -1.60 5.98
N VAL A 51 19.71 -2.43 6.25
CA VAL A 51 19.40 -3.61 5.44
C VAL A 51 19.03 -3.20 4.02
N ILE A 52 18.19 -2.18 3.85
CA ILE A 52 17.83 -1.61 2.54
C ILE A 52 19.09 -1.11 1.82
N ALA A 53 19.97 -0.39 2.51
CA ALA A 53 21.23 0.10 1.93
C ALA A 53 22.15 -1.05 1.50
N ARG A 54 22.30 -2.10 2.32
CA ARG A 54 23.07 -3.31 1.96
C ARG A 54 22.46 -4.03 0.76
N LEU A 55 21.14 -4.20 0.70
CA LEU A 55 20.45 -4.80 -0.44
C LEU A 55 20.59 -3.97 -1.72
N ARG A 56 20.58 -2.64 -1.59
CA ARG A 56 20.85 -1.73 -2.72
C ARG A 56 22.30 -1.83 -3.19
N LYS A 57 23.27 -1.94 -2.27
CA LYS A 57 24.71 -1.97 -2.58
C LYS A 57 25.22 -3.34 -3.03
N GLY A 58 24.64 -4.43 -2.53
CA GLY A 58 24.96 -5.81 -2.92
C GLY A 58 24.38 -6.22 -4.28
N LYS A 59 23.64 -5.33 -4.93
CA LYS A 59 23.25 -5.48 -6.33
C LYS A 59 24.36 -4.84 -7.19
N PRO A 60 25.23 -5.62 -7.85
CA PRO A 60 26.06 -5.03 -8.90
C PRO A 60 25.11 -4.38 -9.90
N VAL A 61 25.51 -3.22 -10.43
CA VAL A 61 24.82 -2.53 -11.54
C VAL A 61 24.92 -3.42 -12.77
N VAL A 62 24.05 -4.42 -12.79
CA VAL A 62 23.48 -5.07 -13.94
C VAL A 62 22.00 -4.89 -13.71
N GLU A 63 21.40 -4.04 -14.54
CA GLU A 63 20.00 -3.64 -14.58
C GLU A 63 19.06 -4.66 -13.93
N THR A 64 18.33 -4.26 -12.89
CA THR A 64 16.92 -4.66 -12.73
C THR A 64 16.28 -3.80 -11.64
N SER A 65 15.34 -2.94 -12.00
CA SER A 65 14.21 -2.59 -11.14
C SER A 65 13.43 -3.87 -10.82
N ARG A 66 13.62 -4.41 -9.61
CA ARG A 66 12.82 -5.52 -9.09
C ARG A 66 12.17 -5.04 -7.80
N THR A 67 11.07 -4.31 -7.98
CA THR A 67 9.92 -4.43 -7.09
C THR A 67 9.48 -5.88 -7.16
N SER A 68 9.46 -6.55 -6.02
CA SER A 68 8.87 -7.87 -5.89
C SER A 68 7.34 -7.75 -5.98
N GLU A 69 6.83 -7.80 -7.20
CA GLU A 69 5.69 -8.65 -7.54
C GLU A 69 6.12 -9.38 -8.81
N GLU A 70 6.40 -10.67 -8.69
CA GLU A 70 6.47 -11.65 -9.78
C GLU A 70 6.79 -11.06 -11.16
N GLY A 71 8.08 -11.05 -11.49
CA GLY A 71 8.55 -10.93 -12.85
C GLY A 71 8.14 -12.12 -13.71
N LEU A 72 6.83 -12.36 -13.89
CA LEU A 72 6.38 -12.43 -15.26
C LEU A 72 6.70 -11.05 -15.83
N ARG A 73 7.88 -10.89 -16.46
CA ARG A 73 8.04 -9.94 -17.57
C ARG A 73 6.68 -9.94 -18.25
N LEU A 74 5.94 -8.81 -18.29
CA LEU A 74 4.57 -8.76 -18.84
C LEU A 74 4.62 -9.25 -20.28
N ARG A 75 4.65 -10.57 -20.43
CA ARG A 75 4.94 -11.23 -21.67
C ARG A 75 3.57 -11.37 -22.24
N PHE A 76 3.31 -10.52 -23.22
CA PHE A 76 2.13 -10.68 -24.00
C PHE A 76 2.23 -12.01 -24.75
N ARG A 77 1.29 -12.92 -24.45
CA ARG A 77 1.06 -14.15 -25.20
C ARG A 77 -0.33 -14.02 -25.79
N ALA A 78 -0.44 -14.14 -27.12
CA ALA A 78 -1.69 -14.01 -27.84
C ALA A 78 -2.75 -15.00 -27.31
N ASP A 79 -2.38 -16.27 -27.17
CA ASP A 79 -3.26 -17.33 -26.65
C ASP A 79 -3.70 -17.06 -25.20
N GLY A 80 -2.78 -16.57 -24.37
CA GLY A 80 -3.07 -16.22 -22.98
C GLY A 80 -4.04 -15.04 -22.86
N PHE A 81 -4.00 -14.10 -23.80
CA PHE A 81 -4.92 -12.98 -23.87
C PHE A 81 -6.32 -13.40 -24.36
N ALA A 82 -6.38 -14.26 -25.39
CA ALA A 82 -7.66 -14.84 -25.84
C ALA A 82 -8.34 -15.65 -24.71
N ASN A 83 -7.55 -16.44 -23.96
CA ASN A 83 -8.05 -17.19 -22.81
C ASN A 83 -8.52 -16.29 -21.67
N LEU A 84 -7.84 -15.17 -21.41
CA LEU A 84 -8.28 -14.18 -20.44
C LEU A 84 -9.65 -13.61 -20.80
N ARG A 85 -9.86 -13.24 -22.08
CA ARG A 85 -11.15 -12.72 -22.54
C ARG A 85 -12.27 -13.75 -22.37
N LYS A 86 -12.02 -15.01 -22.77
CA LYS A 86 -12.98 -16.11 -22.57
C LYS A 86 -13.27 -16.35 -21.09
N LYS A 87 -12.25 -16.33 -20.22
CA LYS A 87 -12.40 -16.49 -18.77
C LYS A 87 -13.23 -15.38 -18.15
N LEU A 88 -13.11 -14.15 -18.64
CA LEU A 88 -13.93 -13.02 -18.19
C LEU A 88 -15.34 -13.02 -18.82
N GLY A 89 -15.60 -13.86 -19.83
CA GLY A 89 -16.89 -13.92 -20.53
C GLY A 89 -17.18 -12.69 -21.38
N LEU A 90 -16.15 -11.98 -21.83
CA LEU A 90 -16.29 -10.71 -22.55
C LEU A 90 -16.30 -10.90 -24.07
N SER A 91 -17.11 -10.12 -24.76
CA SER A 91 -16.96 -9.94 -26.21
C SER A 91 -15.64 -9.22 -26.50
N ALA A 92 -15.11 -9.36 -27.72
CA ALA A 92 -13.91 -8.62 -28.10
C ALA A 92 -14.15 -7.10 -28.15
N ALA A 93 -15.41 -6.66 -28.31
CA ALA A 93 -15.78 -5.26 -28.29
C ALA A 93 -15.72 -4.71 -26.87
N ASP A 94 -16.23 -5.46 -25.89
CA ASP A 94 -16.20 -5.08 -24.49
C ASP A 94 -14.78 -5.13 -23.93
N MET A 95 -13.99 -6.13 -24.30
CA MET A 95 -12.55 -6.14 -23.98
C MET A 95 -11.84 -4.92 -24.58
N GLY A 96 -12.22 -4.50 -25.79
CA GLY A 96 -11.72 -3.28 -26.42
C GLY A 96 -12.06 -2.03 -25.59
N LYS A 97 -13.31 -1.88 -25.16
CA LYS A 97 -13.76 -0.78 -24.29
C LYS A 97 -12.97 -0.73 -22.98
N LEU A 98 -12.80 -1.89 -22.33
CA LEU A 98 -12.07 -1.99 -21.06
C LEU A 98 -10.59 -1.58 -21.18
N LEU A 99 -9.97 -1.83 -22.35
CA LEU A 99 -8.57 -1.49 -22.62
C LEU A 99 -8.39 -0.13 -23.30
N GLY A 100 -9.48 0.51 -23.73
CA GLY A 100 -9.47 1.75 -24.52
C GLY A 100 -8.90 1.56 -25.92
N VAL A 101 -9.18 0.43 -26.57
CA VAL A 101 -8.74 0.10 -27.95
C VAL A 101 -9.90 -0.39 -28.81
N SER A 102 -9.73 -0.37 -30.13
CA SER A 102 -10.75 -0.88 -31.06
C SER A 102 -10.88 -2.41 -31.00
N LEU A 103 -12.08 -2.92 -31.33
CA LEU A 103 -12.36 -4.36 -31.50
C LEU A 103 -11.33 -5.05 -32.39
N GLN A 104 -10.94 -4.40 -33.49
CA GLN A 104 -10.00 -4.94 -34.46
C GLN A 104 -8.59 -5.10 -33.86
N THR A 105 -8.17 -4.17 -33.00
CA THR A 105 -6.89 -4.25 -32.29
C THR A 105 -6.84 -5.46 -31.35
N VAL A 106 -7.94 -5.75 -30.66
CA VAL A 106 -8.07 -6.95 -29.80
C VAL A 106 -7.91 -8.22 -30.64
N TYR A 107 -8.57 -8.30 -31.80
CA TYR A 107 -8.40 -9.45 -32.71
C TYR A 107 -6.98 -9.59 -33.26
N HIS A 108 -6.33 -8.49 -33.65
CA HIS A 108 -4.95 -8.54 -34.12
C HIS A 108 -3.98 -9.01 -33.03
N TRP A 109 -4.24 -8.69 -31.76
CA TRP A 109 -3.48 -9.18 -30.63
C TRP A 109 -3.75 -10.66 -30.32
N GLU A 110 -5.01 -11.10 -30.39
CA GLU A 110 -5.39 -12.51 -30.23
C GLU A 110 -4.82 -13.40 -31.33
N LYS A 111 -4.72 -12.89 -32.56
CA LYS A 111 -4.08 -13.57 -33.70
C LYS A 111 -2.56 -13.42 -33.75
N GLY A 112 -1.97 -12.64 -32.83
CA GLY A 112 -0.53 -12.37 -32.80
C GLY A 112 0.01 -11.51 -33.95
N GLN A 113 -0.85 -10.88 -34.75
CA GLN A 113 -0.49 -10.01 -35.87
C GLN A 113 0.15 -8.69 -35.42
N SER A 114 -0.17 -8.23 -34.21
CA SER A 114 0.49 -7.07 -33.60
C SER A 114 0.66 -7.28 -32.10
N LYS A 115 1.54 -6.47 -31.49
CA LYS A 115 1.83 -6.52 -30.05
C LYS A 115 1.37 -5.23 -29.35
N PRO A 116 0.83 -5.31 -28.12
CA PRO A 116 0.45 -4.12 -27.37
C PRO A 116 1.66 -3.25 -27.04
N ARG A 117 1.50 -1.93 -27.10
CA ARG A 117 2.50 -0.95 -26.66
C ARG A 117 2.64 -0.95 -25.13
N ALA A 118 3.68 -0.34 -24.60
CA ALA A 118 3.98 -0.33 -23.15
C ALA A 118 2.79 0.11 -22.28
N GLY A 119 2.11 1.21 -22.64
CA GLY A 119 0.92 1.68 -21.91
C GLY A 119 -0.30 0.74 -22.03
N GLN A 120 -0.42 -0.01 -23.13
CA GLN A 120 -1.48 -1.01 -23.31
C GLN A 120 -1.18 -2.31 -22.56
N MET A 121 0.10 -2.67 -22.41
CA MET A 121 0.49 -3.82 -21.59
C MET A 121 0.14 -3.61 -20.11
N GLN A 122 0.33 -2.39 -19.58
CA GLN A 122 -0.08 -2.05 -18.21
C GLN A 122 -1.59 -2.24 -18.02
N ARG A 123 -2.42 -1.69 -18.92
CA ARG A 123 -3.88 -1.88 -18.89
C ARG A 123 -4.28 -3.35 -18.95
N ILE A 124 -3.61 -4.16 -19.78
CA ILE A 124 -3.85 -5.61 -19.84
C ILE A 124 -3.51 -6.29 -18.50
N ALA A 125 -2.46 -5.85 -17.79
CA ALA A 125 -2.15 -6.40 -16.48
C ALA A 125 -3.17 -6.00 -15.42
N ASP A 126 -3.68 -4.77 -15.46
CA ASP A 126 -4.77 -4.34 -14.58
C ASP A 126 -6.01 -5.21 -14.80
N VAL A 127 -6.38 -5.45 -16.07
CA VAL A 127 -7.49 -6.35 -16.44
C VAL A 127 -7.25 -7.79 -16.01
N ARG A 128 -6.00 -8.28 -15.99
CA ARG A 128 -5.69 -9.63 -15.47
C ARG A 128 -5.92 -9.77 -13.97
N LYS A 129 -5.75 -8.67 -13.21
CA LYS A 129 -6.03 -8.63 -11.77
C LYS A 129 -7.54 -8.52 -11.48
N LEU A 130 -8.35 -8.13 -12.47
CA LEU A 130 -9.81 -8.08 -12.35
C LEU A 130 -10.44 -9.49 -12.49
N GLY A 131 -11.36 -9.81 -11.58
CA GLY A 131 -12.27 -10.96 -11.72
C GLY A 131 -13.49 -10.62 -12.62
N LYS A 132 -14.29 -11.64 -12.99
CA LYS A 132 -15.52 -11.47 -13.81
C LYS A 132 -16.42 -10.32 -13.33
N ARG A 133 -16.64 -10.22 -12.01
CA ARG A 133 -17.46 -9.17 -11.38
C ARG A 133 -16.83 -7.79 -11.51
N GLY A 134 -15.51 -7.68 -11.31
CA GLY A 134 -14.77 -6.43 -11.46
C GLY A 134 -14.79 -5.93 -12.90
N ALA A 135 -14.60 -6.82 -13.87
CA ALA A 135 -14.66 -6.47 -15.29
C ALA A 135 -16.05 -5.94 -15.69
N ALA A 136 -17.14 -6.54 -15.19
CA ALA A 136 -18.51 -6.08 -15.44
C ALA A 136 -18.77 -4.68 -14.85
N VAL A 137 -18.29 -4.41 -13.63
CA VAL A 137 -18.43 -3.08 -12.99
C VAL A 137 -17.66 -2.02 -13.77
N HIS A 138 -16.42 -2.32 -14.20
CA HIS A 138 -15.64 -1.40 -15.02
C HIS A 138 -16.30 -1.12 -16.38
N LEU A 139 -16.88 -2.14 -17.02
CA LEU A 139 -17.65 -1.98 -18.26
C LEU A 139 -18.91 -1.14 -18.07
N ALA A 140 -19.62 -1.30 -16.96
CA ALA A 140 -20.77 -0.47 -16.63
C ALA A 140 -20.35 0.99 -16.44
N SER A 141 -19.25 1.26 -15.72
CA SER A 141 -18.72 2.62 -15.57
C SER A 141 -18.18 3.22 -16.87
N SER A 142 -17.65 2.40 -17.77
CA SER A 142 -17.11 2.83 -19.06
C SER A 142 -18.19 2.99 -20.14
N THR A 143 -19.41 2.50 -19.89
CA THR A 143 -20.57 2.58 -20.82
C THR A 143 -21.45 3.79 -20.54
N ALA A 144 -21.16 4.61 -19.51
CA ALA A 144 -21.87 5.87 -19.29
C ALA A 144 -21.74 6.78 -20.53
N PRO A 145 -22.86 7.29 -21.09
CA PRO A 145 -22.86 7.93 -22.39
C PRO A 145 -22.11 9.26 -22.32
N LYS A 146 -21.29 9.50 -23.34
CA LYS A 146 -20.76 10.82 -23.68
C LYS A 146 -21.97 11.68 -24.07
N LEU A 147 -22.53 12.40 -23.11
CA LEU A 147 -23.52 13.45 -23.37
C LEU A 147 -22.83 14.50 -24.24
N THR A 148 -23.43 14.72 -25.40
CA THR A 148 -23.14 15.75 -26.41
C THR A 148 -23.09 17.14 -25.81
#